data_AF-A0A518WH48-F1
#
_entry.id   AF-A0A518WH48-F1
#
_cell.length_a   1.000
_cell.length_b   1.000
_cell.length_c   1.000
_cell.angle_alpha   90.00
_cell.angle_beta   90.00
_cell.angle_gamma   90.00
#
_symmetry.space_group_name_H-M   'P 1'
#
loop_
_entity.id
_entity.type
_entity.pdbx_description
1 polymer ?
#
loop_
_entity_poly.entity_id
_entity_poly.type
_entity_poly.pdbx_seq_one_letter_code
_entity_poly.pdbx_strand_id
1 'polypeptide(L)'
;MDGFLVALVVSFGVIFVAELGDKSQLMALTFATRFKTVPVLIGITVATAIVHLASVAIGVGLNAALPTGWISLVAGLAFLGFGAWTLRGDKLTEEEKRKAEKTGKSAIVAVGVAFFLAELGDKTMLATITLATKYGWFGTWLGSTLGMVAADALAILVGRLLGRHLPERTIRYGAAVLFAICGLWLILEAVRELS
;
A
#
# COMPACT_ATOMS: atom_id res chain seq x y z
N MET A 1 -25.13 3.15 1.01
CA MET A 1 -23.84 3.78 0.68
C MET A 1 -23.53 3.42 -0.75
N ASP A 2 -23.31 4.40 -1.61
CA ASP A 2 -22.99 4.16 -3.03
C ASP A 2 -21.75 3.26 -3.15
N GLY A 3 -21.71 2.37 -4.14
CA GLY A 3 -20.59 1.42 -4.32
C GLY A 3 -19.22 2.10 -4.37
N PHE A 4 -19.17 3.35 -4.84
CA PHE A 4 -17.98 4.20 -4.80
C PHE A 4 -17.48 4.48 -3.37
N LEU A 5 -18.36 4.83 -2.43
CA LEU A 5 -17.97 5.15 -1.05
C LEU A 5 -17.43 3.92 -0.32
N VAL A 6 -18.02 2.76 -0.57
CA VAL A 6 -17.52 1.49 -0.02
C VAL A 6 -16.12 1.20 -0.56
N ALA A 7 -15.93 1.29 -1.87
CA ALA A 7 -14.63 1.08 -2.51
C ALA A 7 -13.56 2.03 -1.94
N LEU A 8 -13.89 3.31 -1.79
CA LEU A 8 -13.00 4.33 -1.25
C LEU A 8 -12.61 4.03 0.20
N VAL A 9 -13.58 3.77 1.09
CA VAL A 9 -13.31 3.57 2.52
C VAL A 9 -12.57 2.26 2.78
N VAL A 10 -12.96 1.17 2.11
CA VAL A 10 -12.28 -0.12 2.24
C VAL A 10 -10.85 -0.02 1.73
N SER A 11 -10.64 0.58 0.54
CA SER A 11 -9.31 0.69 -0.04
C SER A 11 -8.42 1.64 0.75
N PHE A 12 -8.97 2.75 1.25
CA PHE A 12 -8.29 3.63 2.18
C PHE A 12 -7.82 2.87 3.42
N GLY A 13 -8.72 2.16 4.09
CA GLY A 13 -8.40 1.46 5.35
C GLY A 13 -7.38 0.34 5.15
N VAL A 14 -7.56 -0.49 4.13
CA VAL A 14 -6.65 -1.60 3.83
C VAL A 14 -5.26 -1.09 3.50
N ILE A 15 -5.14 -0.12 2.58
CA ILE A 15 -3.84 0.38 2.13
C ILE A 15 -3.16 1.23 3.21
N PHE A 16 -3.93 2.05 3.95
CA PHE A 16 -3.39 2.78 5.10
C PHE A 16 -2.72 1.82 6.08
N VAL A 17 -3.42 0.76 6.49
CA VAL A 17 -2.88 -0.21 7.45
C VAL A 17 -1.73 -1.02 6.86
N ALA A 18 -1.82 -1.41 5.58
CA ALA A 18 -0.77 -2.15 4.89
C ALA A 18 0.56 -1.38 4.84
N GLU A 19 0.49 -0.07 4.66
CA GLU A 19 1.64 0.83 4.58
C GLU A 19 2.29 1.07 5.95
N LEU A 20 1.54 0.96 7.04
CA LEU A 20 2.09 1.20 8.37
C LEU A 20 3.17 0.16 8.75
N GLY A 21 4.38 0.64 8.98
CA GLY A 21 5.55 -0.14 9.34
C GLY A 21 6.30 -0.75 8.16
N ASP A 22 6.01 -0.31 6.93
CA ASP A 22 6.64 -0.84 5.73
C ASP A 22 7.96 -0.12 5.32
N LYS A 23 8.70 -0.72 4.39
CA LYS A 23 9.94 -0.16 3.80
C LYS A 23 9.70 1.19 3.15
N SER A 24 8.63 1.31 2.35
CA SER A 24 8.21 2.55 1.68
C SER A 24 7.99 3.67 2.72
N GLN A 25 7.28 3.39 3.80
CA GLN A 25 7.12 4.32 4.91
C GLN A 25 8.45 4.72 5.60
N LEU A 26 9.39 3.78 5.79
CA LEU A 26 10.73 4.09 6.30
C LEU A 26 11.54 4.94 5.31
N MET A 27 11.36 4.75 4.00
CA MET A 27 11.92 5.60 2.96
C MET A 27 11.36 7.01 3.04
N ALA A 28 10.04 7.16 3.19
CA ALA A 28 9.36 8.46 3.36
C ALA A 28 9.96 9.23 4.54
N LEU A 29 10.13 8.57 5.68
CA LEU A 29 10.80 9.12 6.86
C LEU A 29 12.23 9.57 6.56
N THR A 30 13.01 8.72 5.90
CA THR A 30 14.40 9.02 5.54
C THR A 30 14.47 10.26 4.65
N PHE A 31 13.64 10.37 3.63
CA PHE A 31 13.56 11.56 2.79
C PHE A 31 13.09 12.80 3.56
N ALA A 32 12.14 12.67 4.49
CA ALA A 32 11.63 13.79 5.29
C ALA A 32 12.63 14.34 6.33
N THR A 33 13.71 13.60 6.62
CA THR A 33 14.87 14.12 7.39
C THR A 33 15.80 14.99 6.56
N ARG A 34 15.85 14.80 5.23
CA ARG A 34 16.75 15.52 4.33
C ARG A 34 16.06 16.65 3.56
N PHE A 35 14.78 16.50 3.27
CA PHE A 35 13.97 17.42 2.49
C PHE A 35 12.77 17.96 3.28
N LYS A 36 12.18 19.06 2.78
CA LYS A 36 10.92 19.59 3.33
C LYS A 36 9.79 18.58 3.10
N THR A 37 8.88 18.45 4.08
CA THR A 37 7.77 17.47 4.03
C THR A 37 6.90 17.61 2.80
N VAL A 38 6.55 18.84 2.41
CA VAL A 38 5.62 19.06 1.29
C VAL A 38 6.16 18.48 -0.03
N PRO A 39 7.40 18.80 -0.47
CA PRO A 39 8.00 18.14 -1.64
C PRO A 39 8.07 16.61 -1.54
N VAL A 40 8.32 16.05 -0.35
CA VAL A 40 8.35 14.60 -0.13
C VAL A 40 6.97 14.01 -0.36
N LEU A 41 5.93 14.56 0.29
CA LEU A 41 4.56 14.10 0.12
C LEU A 41 4.05 14.25 -1.31
N ILE A 42 4.45 15.31 -2.04
CA ILE A 42 4.10 15.46 -3.46
C ILE A 42 4.75 14.34 -4.28
N GLY A 43 6.03 14.04 -4.05
CA GLY A 43 6.74 12.95 -4.72
C GLY A 43 6.08 11.59 -4.49
N ILE A 44 5.76 11.29 -3.22
CA ILE A 44 5.02 10.07 -2.82
C ILE A 44 3.67 10.03 -3.52
N THR A 45 2.86 11.09 -3.40
CA THR A 45 1.50 11.15 -3.95
C THR A 45 1.50 10.87 -5.46
N VAL A 46 2.43 11.48 -6.22
CA VAL A 46 2.52 11.26 -7.66
C VAL A 46 2.91 9.82 -7.98
N ALA A 47 3.91 9.27 -7.28
CA ALA A 47 4.36 7.90 -7.49
C ALA A 47 3.25 6.89 -7.18
N THR A 48 2.64 7.01 -6.00
CA THR A 48 1.52 6.19 -5.55
C THR A 48 0.34 6.25 -6.50
N ALA A 49 -0.06 7.46 -6.93
CA ALA A 49 -1.20 7.62 -7.83
C ALA A 49 -0.98 6.86 -9.16
N ILE A 50 0.26 6.85 -9.68
CA ILE A 50 0.63 6.12 -10.89
C ILE A 50 0.61 4.61 -10.64
N VAL A 51 1.27 4.12 -9.59
CA VAL A 51 1.34 2.68 -9.29
C VAL A 51 -0.06 2.12 -9.01
N HIS A 52 -0.88 2.84 -8.23
CA HIS A 52 -2.24 2.42 -7.94
C HIS A 52 -3.14 2.50 -9.16
N LEU A 53 -2.95 3.47 -10.06
CA LEU A 53 -3.71 3.51 -11.31
C LEU A 53 -3.39 2.28 -12.18
N ALA A 54 -2.11 1.92 -12.29
CA ALA A 54 -1.70 0.70 -12.99
C ALA A 54 -2.27 -0.56 -12.33
N SER A 55 -2.22 -0.63 -10.99
CA SER A 55 -2.80 -1.72 -10.19
C SER A 55 -4.29 -1.88 -10.44
N VAL A 56 -5.03 -0.77 -10.42
CA VAL A 56 -6.46 -0.76 -10.69
C VAL A 56 -6.76 -1.18 -12.13
N ALA A 57 -6.00 -0.69 -13.11
CA ALA A 57 -6.16 -1.11 -14.50
C ALA A 57 -5.95 -2.62 -14.69
N ILE A 58 -4.94 -3.19 -14.02
CA ILE A 58 -4.71 -4.64 -13.99
C ILE A 58 -5.90 -5.35 -13.35
N GLY A 59 -6.36 -4.89 -12.18
CA GLY A 59 -7.48 -5.51 -11.47
C GLY A 59 -8.78 -5.52 -12.26
N VAL A 60 -9.12 -4.40 -12.92
CA VAL A 60 -10.29 -4.32 -13.81
C VAL A 60 -10.13 -5.27 -15.00
N GLY A 61 -8.94 -5.34 -15.60
CA GLY A 61 -8.65 -6.27 -16.70
C GLY A 61 -8.81 -7.73 -16.28
N LEU A 62 -8.32 -8.10 -15.09
CA LEU A 62 -8.46 -9.44 -14.52
C LEU A 62 -9.92 -9.78 -14.21
N ASN A 63 -10.69 -8.83 -13.67
CA ASN A 63 -12.12 -9.02 -13.40
C ASN A 63 -12.91 -9.34 -14.67
N ALA A 64 -12.56 -8.70 -15.80
CA ALA A 64 -13.21 -8.98 -17.08
C ALA A 64 -12.80 -10.33 -17.71
N ALA A 65 -11.64 -10.88 -17.33
CA ALA A 65 -11.04 -12.04 -17.97
C ALA A 65 -11.18 -13.36 -17.18
N LEU A 66 -11.37 -13.29 -15.85
CA LEU A 66 -11.35 -14.47 -14.97
C LEU A 66 -12.67 -14.63 -14.21
N PRO A 67 -13.11 -15.87 -13.94
CA PRO A 67 -14.26 -16.12 -13.07
C PRO A 67 -13.99 -15.59 -11.65
N THR A 68 -14.99 -14.95 -11.05
CA THR A 68 -14.85 -14.26 -9.75
C THR A 68 -14.38 -15.19 -8.64
N GLY A 69 -14.81 -16.45 -8.62
CA GLY A 69 -14.38 -17.45 -7.63
C GLY A 69 -12.86 -17.68 -7.62
N TRP A 70 -12.22 -17.77 -8.78
CA TRP A 70 -10.76 -17.94 -8.87
C TRP A 70 -10.02 -16.66 -8.48
N ILE A 71 -10.56 -15.49 -8.83
CA ILE A 71 -10.01 -14.20 -8.40
C ILE A 71 -10.05 -14.10 -6.87
N SER A 72 -11.21 -14.40 -6.27
CA SER A 72 -11.42 -14.40 -4.82
C SER A 72 -10.44 -15.37 -4.12
N LEU A 73 -10.21 -16.56 -4.68
CA LEU A 73 -9.30 -17.55 -4.10
C LEU A 73 -7.85 -17.07 -4.12
N VAL A 74 -7.35 -16.66 -5.28
CA VAL A 74 -5.96 -16.19 -5.45
C VAL A 74 -5.71 -14.95 -4.58
N ALA A 75 -6.65 -14.02 -4.59
CA ALA A 75 -6.59 -12.83 -3.74
C ALA A 75 -6.57 -13.18 -2.25
N GLY A 76 -7.42 -14.10 -1.81
CA GLY A 76 -7.45 -14.54 -0.42
C GLY A 76 -6.13 -15.18 0.03
N LEU A 77 -5.56 -16.05 -0.81
CA LEU A 77 -4.24 -16.64 -0.57
C LEU A 77 -3.13 -15.57 -0.55
N ALA A 78 -3.18 -14.58 -1.45
CA ALA A 78 -2.23 -13.48 -1.48
C ALA A 78 -2.30 -12.64 -0.20
N PHE A 79 -3.50 -12.29 0.27
CA PHE A 79 -3.69 -11.56 1.54
C PHE A 79 -3.16 -12.33 2.75
N LEU A 80 -3.39 -13.64 2.85
CA LEU A 80 -2.77 -14.46 3.90
C LEU A 80 -1.24 -14.44 3.80
N GLY A 81 -0.70 -14.54 2.58
CA GLY A 81 0.72 -14.42 2.29
C GLY A 81 1.30 -13.07 2.75
N PHE A 82 0.62 -11.95 2.47
CA PHE A 82 1.04 -10.63 2.91
C PHE A 82 0.96 -10.46 4.42
N GLY A 83 -0.04 -11.04 5.07
CA GLY A 83 -0.11 -11.07 6.53
C GLY A 83 1.10 -11.77 7.13
N ALA A 84 1.46 -12.94 6.60
CA ALA A 84 2.64 -13.68 7.02
C ALA A 84 3.96 -12.93 6.72
N TRP A 85 4.08 -12.34 5.53
CA TRP A 85 5.24 -11.52 5.16
C TRP A 85 5.39 -10.33 6.11
N THR A 86 4.31 -9.60 6.37
CA THR A 86 4.30 -8.41 7.22
C THR A 86 4.88 -8.72 8.60
N LEU A 87 4.63 -9.91 9.17
CA LEU A 87 5.20 -10.34 10.45
C LEU A 87 6.73 -10.43 10.46
N ARG A 88 7.37 -10.71 9.32
CA ARG A 88 8.82 -10.73 9.18
C ARG A 88 9.43 -9.37 9.51
N GLY A 89 8.70 -8.29 9.22
CA GLY A 89 9.16 -6.92 9.33
C GLY A 89 10.17 -6.59 8.24
N ASP A 90 10.07 -5.36 7.75
CA ASP A 90 10.83 -4.90 6.61
C ASP A 90 11.86 -3.85 7.03
N LYS A 91 13.05 -3.90 6.41
CA LYS A 91 14.17 -2.98 6.68
C LYS A 91 14.66 -2.41 5.36
N LEU A 92 14.99 -1.12 5.38
CA LEU A 92 15.74 -0.43 4.32
C LEU A 92 17.10 -1.08 4.11
N THR A 93 17.38 -1.51 2.88
CA THR A 93 18.71 -1.95 2.45
C THR A 93 19.65 -0.75 2.30
N GLU A 94 20.96 -1.01 2.34
CA GLU A 94 21.97 0.05 2.16
C GLU A 94 21.95 0.63 0.74
N GLU A 95 21.53 -0.13 -0.28
CA GLU A 95 21.34 0.40 -1.63
C GLU A 95 20.18 1.39 -1.74
N GLU A 96 19.05 1.09 -1.09
CA GLU A 96 17.89 1.97 -1.01
C GLU A 96 18.22 3.26 -0.26
N LYS A 97 18.95 3.16 0.85
CA LYS A 97 19.49 4.34 1.58
C LYS A 97 20.41 5.16 0.68
N ARG A 98 21.36 4.52 -0.01
CA ARG A 98 22.32 5.20 -0.88
C ARG A 98 21.67 5.84 -2.11
N LYS A 99 20.61 5.26 -2.67
CA LYS A 99 19.77 5.88 -3.72
C LYS A 99 19.04 7.12 -3.19
N ALA A 100 18.46 7.03 -1.99
CA ALA A 100 17.88 8.19 -1.30
C ALA A 100 18.92 9.26 -0.96
N GLU A 101 20.18 8.87 -0.72
CA GLU A 101 21.28 9.76 -0.39
C GLU A 101 21.87 10.51 -1.60
N LYS A 102 21.99 9.85 -2.75
CA LYS A 102 22.70 10.33 -3.95
C LYS A 102 21.88 11.19 -4.92
N THR A 103 20.57 11.26 -4.78
CA THR A 103 19.71 11.91 -5.79
C THR A 103 19.64 13.44 -5.62
N GLY A 104 19.90 14.21 -6.69
CA GLY A 104 20.09 15.67 -6.68
C GLY A 104 18.87 16.57 -6.98
N LYS A 105 19.06 17.87 -6.70
CA LYS A 105 18.30 19.14 -6.89
C LYS A 105 16.76 19.19 -6.74
N SER A 106 15.96 18.18 -7.12
CA SER A 106 14.50 18.21 -6.94
C SER A 106 14.04 17.08 -6.04
N ALA A 107 13.65 17.42 -4.80
CA ALA A 107 13.15 16.47 -3.82
C ALA A 107 11.94 15.67 -4.34
N ILE A 108 11.07 16.29 -5.15
CA ILE A 108 9.88 15.64 -5.71
C ILE A 108 10.28 14.50 -6.65
N VAL A 109 11.24 14.73 -7.56
CA VAL A 109 11.68 13.72 -8.53
C VAL A 109 12.43 12.60 -7.82
N ALA A 110 13.32 12.96 -6.89
CA ALA A 110 14.09 11.98 -6.12
C ALA A 110 13.20 11.02 -5.33
N VAL A 111 12.25 11.58 -4.58
CA VAL A 111 11.29 10.82 -3.78
C VAL A 111 10.37 10.03 -4.70
N GLY A 112 9.79 10.67 -5.73
CA GLY A 112 8.84 10.03 -6.62
C GLY A 112 9.43 8.81 -7.35
N VAL A 113 10.64 8.90 -7.89
CA VAL A 113 11.29 7.75 -8.54
C VAL A 113 11.60 6.63 -7.54
N ALA A 114 12.10 6.97 -6.36
CA ALA A 114 12.43 5.99 -5.35
C ALA A 114 11.18 5.25 -4.84
N PHE A 115 10.11 5.99 -4.56
CA PHE A 115 8.84 5.43 -4.10
C PHE A 115 8.17 4.59 -5.19
N PHE A 116 8.15 5.09 -6.44
CA PHE A 116 7.62 4.34 -7.58
C PHE A 116 8.30 2.98 -7.73
N LEU A 117 9.63 2.95 -7.63
CA LEU A 117 10.38 1.68 -7.71
C LEU A 117 10.16 0.77 -6.51
N ALA A 118 9.96 1.32 -5.31
CA ALA A 118 9.71 0.55 -4.10
C ALA A 118 8.30 -0.09 -4.11
N GLU A 119 7.31 0.64 -4.60
CA GLU A 119 5.91 0.20 -4.67
C GLU A 119 5.63 -0.79 -5.82
N LEU A 120 6.51 -0.86 -6.81
CA LEU A 120 6.35 -1.78 -7.94
C LEU A 120 6.49 -3.24 -7.49
N GLY A 121 5.37 -3.95 -7.49
CA GLY A 121 5.30 -5.36 -7.12
C GLY A 121 5.19 -5.61 -5.62
N ASP A 122 4.96 -4.56 -4.83
CA ASP A 122 4.79 -4.70 -3.38
C ASP A 122 3.36 -5.17 -2.99
N LYS A 123 3.19 -5.55 -1.72
CA LYS A 123 1.92 -5.99 -1.14
C LYS A 123 0.79 -4.97 -1.32
N THR A 124 1.09 -3.67 -1.27
CA THR A 124 0.12 -2.58 -1.50
C THR A 124 -0.41 -2.58 -2.93
N MET A 125 0.45 -2.83 -3.92
CA MET A 125 0.10 -2.99 -5.33
C MET A 125 -0.84 -4.18 -5.51
N LEU A 126 -0.47 -5.34 -4.96
CA LEU A 126 -1.27 -6.57 -5.06
C LEU A 126 -2.62 -6.48 -4.32
N ALA A 127 -2.65 -5.80 -3.17
CA ALA A 127 -3.87 -5.47 -2.46
C ALA A 127 -4.77 -4.54 -3.30
N THR A 128 -4.20 -3.52 -3.95
CA THR A 128 -4.94 -2.59 -4.81
C THR A 128 -5.52 -3.30 -6.04
N ILE A 129 -4.77 -4.21 -6.68
CA ILE A 129 -5.26 -5.06 -7.78
C ILE A 129 -6.49 -5.86 -7.32
N THR A 130 -6.37 -6.52 -6.17
CA THR A 130 -7.45 -7.33 -5.58
C THR A 130 -8.69 -6.49 -5.28
N LEU A 131 -8.51 -5.32 -4.66
CA LEU A 131 -9.64 -4.46 -4.31
C LEU A 131 -10.34 -3.93 -5.57
N ALA A 132 -9.58 -3.65 -6.63
CA ALA A 132 -10.13 -3.18 -7.89
C ALA A 132 -10.99 -4.25 -8.59
N THR A 133 -10.66 -5.54 -8.42
CA THR A 133 -11.47 -6.62 -8.99
C THR A 133 -12.83 -6.75 -8.31
N LYS A 134 -12.96 -6.32 -7.05
CA LYS A 134 -14.20 -6.47 -6.26
C LYS A 134 -15.03 -5.19 -6.17
N TYR A 135 -14.37 -4.05 -6.03
CA TYR A 135 -15.00 -2.78 -5.69
C TYR A 135 -14.99 -1.76 -6.84
N GLY A 136 -14.43 -2.13 -7.99
CA GLY A 136 -14.34 -1.27 -9.16
C GLY A 136 -13.18 -0.28 -9.10
N TRP A 137 -13.05 0.54 -10.14
CA TRP A 137 -11.79 1.23 -10.42
C TRP A 137 -11.61 2.56 -9.65
N PHE A 138 -12.57 3.47 -9.78
CA PHE A 138 -12.37 4.87 -9.37
C PHE A 138 -12.30 5.04 -7.85
N GLY A 139 -13.23 4.41 -7.11
CA GLY A 139 -13.22 4.45 -5.65
C GLY A 139 -12.00 3.75 -5.06
N THR A 140 -11.60 2.62 -5.65
CA THR A 140 -10.38 1.90 -5.24
C THR A 140 -9.13 2.74 -5.45
N TRP A 141 -8.94 3.32 -6.65
CA TRP A 141 -7.78 4.15 -6.98
C TRP A 141 -7.63 5.36 -6.04
N LEU A 142 -8.74 6.08 -5.81
CA LEU A 142 -8.74 7.25 -4.95
C LEU A 142 -8.52 6.84 -3.48
N GLY A 143 -9.24 5.82 -3.00
CA GLY A 143 -9.11 5.31 -1.65
C GLY A 143 -7.70 4.81 -1.34
N SER A 144 -7.13 3.97 -2.19
CA SER A 144 -5.78 3.43 -2.01
C SER A 144 -4.72 4.52 -2.00
N THR A 145 -4.81 5.49 -2.93
CA THR A 145 -3.87 6.62 -3.00
C THR A 145 -3.95 7.49 -1.74
N LEU A 146 -5.15 7.83 -1.30
CA LEU A 146 -5.34 8.61 -0.07
C LEU A 146 -4.87 7.84 1.18
N GLY A 147 -5.11 6.52 1.23
CA GLY A 147 -4.70 5.67 2.34
C GLY A 147 -3.18 5.67 2.53
N MET A 148 -2.43 5.48 1.44
CA MET A 148 -0.97 5.49 1.48
C MET A 148 -0.41 6.87 1.86
N VAL A 149 -0.87 7.94 1.19
CA VAL A 149 -0.41 9.31 1.50
C VAL A 149 -0.72 9.69 2.95
N ALA A 150 -1.87 9.26 3.50
CA ALA A 150 -2.21 9.47 4.89
C ALA A 150 -1.29 8.69 5.84
N ALA A 151 -0.96 7.44 5.52
CA ALA A 151 -0.04 6.62 6.31
C ALA A 151 1.38 7.21 6.33
N ASP A 152 1.88 7.68 5.19
CA ASP A 152 3.19 8.33 5.07
C ASP A 152 3.24 9.70 5.77
N ALA A 153 2.20 10.52 5.58
CA ALA A 153 2.10 11.81 6.26
C ALA A 153 2.07 11.64 7.79
N LEU A 154 1.33 10.63 8.28
CA LEU A 154 1.32 10.27 9.69
C LEU A 154 2.71 9.84 10.17
N ALA A 155 3.39 8.98 9.41
CA ALA A 155 4.75 8.54 9.73
C ALA A 155 5.70 9.73 9.85
N ILE A 156 5.72 10.62 8.86
CA ILE A 156 6.58 11.79 8.83
C ILE A 156 6.29 12.73 10.00
N LEU A 157 5.01 12.97 10.30
CA LEU A 157 4.58 13.81 11.42
C LEU A 157 5.04 13.22 12.76
N VAL A 158 4.75 11.94 12.99
CA VAL A 158 5.14 11.22 14.21
C VAL A 158 6.67 11.15 14.32
N GLY A 159 7.37 10.85 13.23
CA GLY A 159 8.82 10.77 13.17
C GLY A 159 9.50 12.10 13.51
N ARG A 160 8.91 13.23 13.11
CA ARG A 160 9.38 14.57 13.46
C ARG A 160 9.08 14.97 14.91
N LEU A 161 7.93 14.56 15.45
CA LEU A 161 7.49 14.93 16.80
C LEU A 161 8.09 14.06 17.91
N LEU A 162 8.23 12.74 17.67
CA LEU A 162 8.47 11.74 18.72
C LEU A 162 9.86 11.09 18.71
N GLY A 163 10.74 11.44 17.76
CA GLY A 163 12.12 10.95 17.76
C GLY A 163 12.24 9.42 17.88
N ARG A 164 11.60 8.69 16.94
CA ARG A 164 11.70 7.22 16.75
C ARG A 164 11.03 6.28 17.78
N HIS A 165 9.90 6.65 18.40
CA HIS A 165 9.11 5.71 19.21
C HIS A 165 7.79 5.28 18.54
N LEU A 166 7.83 4.87 17.27
CA LEU A 166 6.70 4.15 16.67
C LEU A 166 6.67 2.72 17.26
N PRO A 167 5.55 2.24 17.82
CA PRO A 167 5.43 0.87 18.28
C PRO A 167 5.27 -0.06 17.06
N GLU A 168 6.37 -0.22 16.30
CA GLU A 168 6.46 -1.01 15.07
C GLU A 168 5.86 -2.41 15.25
N ARG A 169 6.06 -3.02 16.42
CA ARG A 169 5.50 -4.34 16.74
C ARG A 169 3.97 -4.33 16.72
N THR A 170 3.33 -3.39 17.41
CA THR A 170 1.86 -3.33 17.52
C THR A 170 1.22 -3.09 16.16
N ILE A 171 1.77 -2.15 15.40
CA ILE A 171 1.34 -1.81 14.05
C ILE A 171 1.44 -3.03 13.13
N ARG A 172 2.60 -3.70 13.15
CA ARG A 172 2.86 -4.89 12.34
C ARG A 172 1.91 -6.03 12.64
N TYR A 173 1.62 -6.30 13.92
CA TYR A 173 0.63 -7.31 14.28
C TYR A 173 -0.78 -6.92 13.84
N GLY A 174 -1.16 -5.64 13.99
CA GLY A 174 -2.45 -5.13 13.51
C GLY A 174 -2.64 -5.31 12.00
N ALA A 175 -1.62 -4.95 11.20
CA ALA A 175 -1.63 -5.14 9.76
C ALA A 175 -1.70 -6.61 9.37
N ALA A 176 -0.91 -7.48 10.01
CA ALA A 176 -0.96 -8.91 9.76
C ALA A 176 -2.34 -9.53 10.07
N VAL A 177 -3.00 -9.11 11.15
CA VAL A 177 -4.35 -9.54 11.51
C VAL A 177 -5.37 -9.05 10.47
N LEU A 178 -5.30 -7.79 10.03
CA LEU A 178 -6.21 -7.26 9.02
C LEU A 178 -6.07 -8.04 7.70
N PHE A 179 -4.83 -8.27 7.24
CA PHE A 179 -4.55 -9.11 6.08
C PHE A 179 -5.10 -10.53 6.23
N ALA A 180 -4.95 -11.13 7.41
CA ALA A 180 -5.50 -12.46 7.70
C ALA A 180 -7.03 -12.48 7.61
N ILE A 181 -7.72 -11.49 8.20
CA ILE A 181 -9.18 -11.39 8.17
C ILE A 181 -9.67 -11.22 6.72
N CYS A 182 -9.07 -10.29 5.96
CA CYS A 182 -9.41 -10.09 4.56
C CYS A 182 -9.14 -11.36 3.73
N GLY A 183 -8.00 -12.02 3.95
CA GLY A 183 -7.65 -13.26 3.25
C GLY A 183 -8.65 -14.39 3.49
N LEU A 184 -9.02 -14.62 4.76
CA LEU A 184 -10.03 -15.62 5.12
C LEU A 184 -11.40 -15.29 4.53
N TRP A 185 -11.82 -14.03 4.57
CA TRP A 185 -13.08 -13.59 3.99
C TRP A 185 -13.13 -13.89 2.48
N LEU A 186 -12.07 -13.55 1.75
CA LEU A 186 -11.97 -13.77 0.32
C LEU A 186 -11.99 -15.26 -0.05
N ILE A 187 -11.35 -16.13 0.77
CA ILE A 187 -11.39 -17.58 0.58
C ILE A 187 -12.82 -18.12 0.81
N LEU A 188 -13.52 -17.65 1.85
CA LEU A 188 -14.90 -18.07 2.10
C LEU A 188 -15.83 -17.68 0.95
N GLU A 189 -15.63 -16.50 0.38
CA GLU A 189 -16.36 -16.05 -0.80
C GLU A 189 -16.03 -16.91 -2.02
N ALA A 190 -14.75 -17.21 -2.25
CA ALA A 190 -14.32 -18.09 -3.32
C ALA A 190 -14.96 -19.48 -3.25
N VAL A 191 -15.02 -20.08 -2.05
CA VAL A 191 -15.65 -21.39 -1.85
C VAL A 191 -17.13 -21.35 -2.22
N ARG A 192 -17.84 -20.27 -1.91
CA ARG A 192 -19.27 -20.10 -2.29
C ARG A 192 -19.46 -19.89 -3.79
N GLU A 193 -18.51 -19.25 -4.45
CA GLU A 193 -18.57 -18.99 -5.91
C GLU A 193 -18.14 -20.20 -6.74
N LEU A 194 -17.32 -21.10 -6.19
CA LEU A 194 -16.78 -22.29 -6.85
C LEU A 194 -17.58 -23.58 -6.59
N SER A 195 -18.49 -23.56 -5.59
CA SER A 195 -19.41 -24.66 -5.26
C SER A 195 -20.71 -24.59 -6.07
#